data_AF-A0A6S7HXC4-F1
#
_entry.id   AF-A0A6S7HXC4-F1
#
_cell.length_a   1.000
_cell.length_b   1.000
_cell.length_c   1.000
_cell.angle_alpha   90.00
_cell.angle_beta   90.00
_cell.angle_gamma   90.00
#
_symmetry.space_group_name_H-M   'P 1'
#
loop_
_entity.id
_entity.type
_entity.pdbx_description
1 polymer ?
#
loop_
_entity_poly.entity_id
_entity_poly.type
_entity_poly.pdbx_seq_one_letter_code
_entity_poly.pdbx_strand_id
1 'polypeptide(L)'
;MAESTSAMADLDWDAIFEIDFVEESGSEGENSDSEDDGLPINEDEEFEEQQQASNKKPLQVNVVEDIKATSSDKAKKTPKRFVVPTTVAGSQSEEIEMTVVEENILRYAVGFVPFSLKKQCSKRKTRTDEFRQKMKCLSALGVDDELEKSQTFLEYTRSWIEKQNRGGLFQLNDAGYLFFRAVERHCRKFLQQTCVPNNGSSDIRELVLKDIYNDNVALQHWAHATAGQPSSVSLQVLQMCVKLWVTIRGHAFAANWVEKFKQSQCAGKKKALRKDLKDLLDLKDYNSVKAWTKHATSFYNE
;
A
#
# COMPACT_ATOMS: atom_id res chain seq x y z
N MET A 1 -6.86 4.14 -29.66
CA MET A 1 -7.09 3.49 -28.36
C MET A 1 -6.57 4.37 -27.21
N ALA A 2 -7.08 5.61 -27.05
CA ALA A 2 -6.58 6.54 -26.02
C ALA A 2 -7.70 7.24 -25.20
N GLU A 3 -8.96 6.83 -25.36
CA GLU A 3 -10.10 7.56 -24.77
C GLU A 3 -10.77 6.84 -23.57
N SER A 4 -10.22 5.72 -23.08
CA SER A 4 -10.85 4.93 -22.01
C SER A 4 -10.31 5.20 -20.59
N THR A 5 -9.48 6.23 -20.39
CA THR A 5 -8.90 6.55 -19.06
C THR A 5 -9.71 7.58 -18.25
N SER A 6 -10.68 8.27 -18.86
CA SER A 6 -11.39 9.38 -18.20
C SER A 6 -12.40 8.94 -17.12
N ALA A 7 -13.04 7.77 -17.27
CA ALA A 7 -14.06 7.29 -16.33
C ALA A 7 -13.51 6.75 -14.99
N MET A 8 -12.19 6.70 -14.81
CA MET A 8 -11.55 6.21 -13.58
C MET A 8 -11.20 7.32 -12.56
N ALA A 9 -11.32 8.60 -12.94
CA ALA A 9 -10.97 9.72 -12.07
C ALA A 9 -11.98 9.95 -10.92
N ASP A 10 -13.18 9.38 -11.00
CA ASP A 10 -14.26 9.56 -10.01
C ASP A 10 -14.29 8.47 -8.92
N LEU A 11 -13.20 7.72 -8.75
CA LEU A 11 -13.00 6.99 -7.50
C LEU A 11 -12.50 8.00 -6.46
N ASP A 12 -13.42 8.52 -5.67
CA ASP A 12 -13.10 9.29 -4.47
C ASP A 12 -12.34 8.38 -3.49
N TRP A 13 -11.02 8.42 -3.58
CA TRP A 13 -10.13 7.65 -2.72
C TRP A 13 -10.10 8.20 -1.29
N ASP A 14 -10.55 9.44 -1.07
CA ASP A 14 -10.63 10.02 0.26
C ASP A 14 -11.86 9.46 1.00
N ALA A 15 -12.98 9.21 0.29
CA ALA A 15 -14.14 8.48 0.82
C ALA A 15 -13.86 7.02 1.21
N ILE A 16 -12.74 6.43 0.74
CA ILE A 16 -12.32 5.07 1.14
C ILE A 16 -11.78 5.06 2.57
N PHE A 17 -11.22 6.17 3.05
CA PHE A 17 -10.68 6.31 4.41
C PHE A 17 -11.69 6.92 5.40
N GLU A 18 -12.76 7.56 4.92
CA GLU A 18 -13.94 7.90 5.73
C GLU A 18 -14.87 6.69 5.98
N ILE A 19 -14.53 5.50 5.47
CA ILE A 19 -15.01 4.27 6.09
C ILE A 19 -14.24 4.15 7.39
N ASP A 20 -14.72 4.90 8.39
CA ASP A 20 -14.36 4.76 9.79
C ASP A 20 -14.21 3.26 10.07
N PHE A 21 -13.09 2.91 10.70
CA PHE A 21 -12.94 1.65 11.41
C PHE A 21 -13.94 1.68 12.59
N VAL A 22 -15.23 1.71 12.27
CA VAL A 22 -16.33 1.61 13.21
C VAL A 22 -16.28 0.18 13.68
N GLU A 23 -15.94 0.00 14.95
CA GLU A 23 -16.25 -1.22 15.67
C GLU A 23 -17.75 -1.46 15.53
N GLU A 24 -18.14 -2.32 14.58
CA GLU A 24 -19.49 -2.83 14.43
C GLU A 24 -19.85 -3.56 15.72
N SER A 25 -20.47 -2.83 16.64
CA SER A 25 -21.16 -3.39 17.79
C SER A 25 -22.39 -4.09 17.22
N GLY A 26 -22.36 -5.42 17.26
CA GLY A 26 -23.39 -6.26 16.69
C GLY A 26 -24.77 -5.94 17.23
N SER A 27 -25.66 -5.53 16.33
CA SER A 27 -27.10 -5.62 16.52
C SER A 27 -27.58 -6.82 15.73
N GLU A 28 -27.99 -7.86 16.46
CA GLU A 28 -28.71 -9.02 15.93
C GLU A 28 -30.00 -8.52 15.24
N GLY A 29 -30.09 -8.75 13.93
CA GLY A 29 -31.25 -8.41 13.11
C GLY A 29 -31.91 -9.68 12.61
N GLU A 30 -33.17 -9.84 13.00
CA GLU A 30 -34.04 -11.00 12.81
C GLU A 30 -34.26 -11.35 11.33
N ASN A 31 -34.36 -12.66 11.08
CA ASN A 31 -34.76 -13.28 9.82
C ASN A 31 -36.13 -12.78 9.37
N SER A 32 -36.25 -12.45 8.08
CA SER A 32 -37.55 -12.43 7.40
C SER A 32 -37.46 -13.29 6.14
N ASP A 33 -38.22 -14.38 6.19
CA ASP A 33 -38.58 -15.25 5.07
C ASP A 33 -39.37 -14.45 4.02
N SER A 34 -39.01 -14.60 2.75
CA SER A 34 -39.92 -14.34 1.64
C SER A 34 -39.56 -15.19 0.42
N GLU A 35 -40.38 -16.23 0.23
CA GLU A 35 -40.93 -16.82 -1.01
C GLU A 35 -40.43 -16.16 -2.31
N ASP A 36 -39.62 -16.84 -3.12
CA ASP A 36 -39.99 -17.75 -4.22
C ASP A 36 -41.03 -17.18 -5.20
N ASP A 37 -40.52 -16.61 -6.30
CA ASP A 37 -41.29 -16.41 -7.54
C ASP A 37 -40.34 -16.60 -8.73
N GLY A 38 -40.44 -17.78 -9.34
CA GLY A 38 -39.78 -18.13 -10.59
C GLY A 38 -40.39 -17.40 -11.79
N LEU A 39 -39.53 -16.90 -12.68
CA LEU A 39 -39.93 -16.44 -14.00
C LEU A 39 -39.01 -17.01 -15.10
N PRO A 40 -39.57 -17.22 -16.31
CA PRO A 40 -39.07 -18.17 -17.28
C PRO A 40 -37.89 -17.64 -18.11
N ILE A 41 -37.08 -18.62 -18.51
CA ILE A 41 -35.97 -18.57 -19.45
C ILE A 41 -36.53 -18.26 -20.84
N ASN A 42 -36.08 -17.18 -21.47
CA ASN A 42 -36.18 -17.00 -22.91
C ASN A 42 -34.79 -17.22 -23.51
N GLU A 43 -34.74 -18.24 -24.35
CA GLU A 43 -33.64 -18.56 -25.26
C GLU A 43 -33.62 -17.58 -26.44
N ASP A 44 -32.51 -17.64 -27.17
CA ASP A 44 -32.31 -17.11 -28.53
C ASP A 44 -31.99 -15.62 -28.67
N GLU A 45 -30.69 -15.31 -28.77
CA GLU A 45 -30.22 -14.34 -29.77
C GLU A 45 -28.80 -14.68 -30.23
N GLU A 46 -28.77 -15.39 -31.35
CA GLU A 46 -27.66 -15.60 -32.28
C GLU A 46 -27.41 -14.27 -33.01
N PHE A 47 -26.23 -13.66 -32.90
CA PHE A 47 -25.83 -12.63 -33.88
C PHE A 47 -24.33 -12.58 -34.18
N GLU A 48 -24.10 -12.79 -35.47
CA GLU A 48 -22.95 -12.74 -36.36
C GLU A 48 -21.67 -11.98 -35.99
N GLU A 49 -20.60 -12.69 -36.27
CA GLU A 49 -19.23 -12.27 -36.55
C GLU A 49 -19.14 -11.27 -37.72
N GLN A 50 -18.54 -10.10 -37.48
CA GLN A 50 -17.97 -9.26 -38.56
C GLN A 50 -16.52 -8.91 -38.27
N GLN A 51 -15.64 -9.57 -39.03
CA GLN A 51 -14.25 -9.20 -39.24
C GLN A 51 -14.19 -7.96 -40.14
N GLN A 52 -13.47 -6.91 -39.74
CA GLN A 52 -12.88 -5.96 -40.67
C GLN A 52 -11.44 -5.60 -40.30
N ALA A 53 -10.59 -5.76 -41.30
CA ALA A 53 -9.15 -5.55 -41.30
C ALA A 53 -8.78 -4.16 -41.84
N SER A 54 -7.50 -3.81 -41.62
CA SER A 54 -6.74 -2.69 -42.20
C SER A 54 -7.06 -1.32 -41.56
N ASN A 55 -6.11 -0.41 -41.32
CA ASN A 55 -4.96 -0.07 -42.13
C ASN A 55 -3.86 0.59 -41.28
N LYS A 56 -2.61 0.31 -41.65
CA LYS A 56 -1.38 0.94 -41.14
C LYS A 56 -1.28 2.40 -41.58
N LYS A 57 -0.74 3.28 -40.73
CA LYS A 57 0.16 4.37 -41.15
C LYS A 57 1.07 4.83 -40.00
N PRO A 58 2.38 4.96 -40.22
CA PRO A 58 3.34 5.44 -39.23
C PRO A 58 3.36 6.97 -39.20
N LEU A 59 3.27 7.57 -38.00
CA LEU A 59 3.48 9.00 -37.80
C LEU A 59 4.94 9.25 -37.42
N GLN A 60 5.52 10.22 -38.14
CA GLN A 60 6.90 10.63 -38.05
C GLN A 60 7.17 11.44 -36.78
N VAL A 61 8.36 11.22 -36.24
CA VAL A 61 8.95 11.91 -35.10
C VAL A 61 9.53 13.24 -35.60
N ASN A 62 9.05 14.36 -35.04
CA ASN A 62 9.75 15.65 -35.12
C ASN A 62 10.40 15.95 -33.78
N VAL A 63 11.73 15.93 -33.81
CA VAL A 63 12.67 16.53 -32.85
C VAL A 63 12.74 18.03 -33.14
N VAL A 64 13.20 18.83 -32.15
CA VAL A 64 13.48 20.29 -32.09
C VAL A 64 12.59 20.88 -30.97
N GLU A 65 13.07 21.52 -29.90
CA GLU A 65 14.03 22.63 -29.84
C GLU A 65 14.57 22.88 -28.42
N ASP A 66 15.58 23.74 -28.37
CA ASP A 66 16.47 24.13 -27.27
C ASP A 66 15.83 24.70 -25.99
N ILE A 67 16.36 24.30 -24.83
CA ILE A 67 16.13 25.00 -23.55
C ILE A 67 17.41 25.74 -23.13
N LYS A 68 17.35 27.06 -23.22
CA LYS A 68 18.32 28.02 -22.68
C LYS A 68 18.40 27.93 -21.15
N ALA A 69 19.61 27.79 -20.63
CA ALA A 69 19.93 28.01 -19.23
C ALA A 69 20.04 29.51 -18.93
N THR A 70 19.28 30.01 -17.95
CA THR A 70 19.54 31.29 -17.31
C THR A 70 19.79 31.08 -15.82
N SER A 71 21.03 31.35 -15.44
CA SER A 71 21.54 31.41 -14.07
C SER A 71 21.05 32.69 -13.38
N SER A 72 20.52 32.55 -12.17
CA SER A 72 20.35 33.66 -11.24
C SER A 72 20.59 33.18 -9.81
N ASP A 73 21.83 33.37 -9.36
CA ASP A 73 22.27 33.22 -7.98
C ASP A 73 21.63 34.31 -7.10
N LYS A 74 20.82 33.88 -6.12
CA LYS A 74 20.52 34.67 -4.93
C LYS A 74 20.65 33.79 -3.68
N ALA A 75 21.74 33.99 -2.95
CA ALA A 75 22.06 33.32 -1.70
C ALA A 75 20.99 33.61 -0.62
N LYS A 76 20.07 32.68 -0.41
CA LYS A 76 19.19 32.63 0.77
C LYS A 76 19.82 31.75 1.84
N LYS A 77 19.98 32.32 3.03
CA LYS A 77 20.37 31.66 4.28
C LYS A 77 19.53 30.38 4.48
N THR A 78 20.16 29.22 4.35
CA THR A 78 19.51 27.93 4.51
C THR A 78 19.30 27.60 5.99
N PRO A 79 18.11 27.12 6.39
CA PRO A 79 17.89 26.55 7.72
C PRO A 79 18.77 25.30 7.89
N LYS A 80 19.26 25.06 9.11
CA LYS A 80 20.08 23.88 9.48
C LYS A 80 19.40 22.61 8.96
N ARG A 81 19.93 22.07 7.86
CA ARG A 81 19.44 20.86 7.21
C ARG A 81 19.75 19.68 8.14
N PHE A 82 18.70 19.03 8.64
CA PHE A 82 18.84 17.86 9.49
C PHE A 82 19.43 16.74 8.62
N VAL A 83 20.70 16.38 8.88
CA VAL A 83 21.39 15.31 8.16
C VAL A 83 20.86 14.00 8.73
N VAL A 84 19.92 13.38 8.01
CA VAL A 84 19.52 12.00 8.30
C VAL A 84 20.73 11.10 8.00
N PRO A 85 21.09 10.13 8.87
CA PRO A 85 22.18 9.21 8.60
C PRO A 85 21.82 8.34 7.40
N THR A 86 22.31 8.69 6.21
CA THR A 86 22.17 7.86 5.02
C THR A 86 23.32 6.86 5.01
N THR A 87 23.07 5.67 5.55
CA THR A 87 23.96 4.52 5.35
C THR A 87 23.84 4.10 3.88
N VAL A 88 24.76 4.57 3.04
CA VAL A 88 24.81 4.22 1.61
C VAL A 88 25.57 2.88 1.47
N ALA A 89 24.88 1.78 1.71
CA ALA A 89 25.40 0.44 1.40
C ALA A 89 25.00 0.09 -0.04
N GLY A 90 25.95 0.21 -0.96
CA GLY A 90 25.80 -0.34 -2.31
C GLY A 90 25.54 -1.83 -2.21
N SER A 91 24.41 -2.29 -2.75
CA SER A 91 23.97 -3.68 -2.59
C SER A 91 23.44 -4.20 -3.91
N GLN A 92 24.01 -5.32 -4.34
CA GLN A 92 23.31 -6.26 -5.21
C GLN A 92 21.98 -6.58 -4.51
N SER A 93 20.86 -6.52 -5.23
CA SER A 93 19.53 -6.76 -4.68
C SER A 93 19.42 -8.23 -4.25
N GLU A 94 19.87 -8.54 -3.03
CA GLU A 94 19.46 -9.75 -2.34
C GLU A 94 17.93 -9.69 -2.26
N GLU A 95 17.28 -10.64 -2.93
CA GLU A 95 15.83 -10.74 -2.91
C GLU A 95 15.43 -10.99 -1.45
N ILE A 96 14.76 -10.02 -0.84
CA ILE A 96 14.37 -10.12 0.57
C ILE A 96 13.31 -11.21 0.67
N GLU A 97 13.74 -12.41 1.03
CA GLU A 97 12.86 -13.55 1.23
C GLU A 97 11.91 -13.27 2.40
N MET A 98 10.65 -13.66 2.20
CA MET A 98 9.59 -13.48 3.18
C MET A 98 9.61 -14.67 4.14
N THR A 99 9.57 -14.42 5.44
CA THR A 99 9.48 -15.52 6.42
C THR A 99 8.10 -16.17 6.36
N VAL A 100 7.99 -17.43 6.81
CA VAL A 100 6.71 -18.16 6.88
C VAL A 100 5.63 -17.37 7.65
N VAL A 101 6.04 -16.68 8.72
CA VAL A 101 5.12 -15.85 9.53
C VAL A 101 4.64 -14.64 8.72
N GLU A 102 5.56 -13.97 8.01
CA GLU A 102 5.20 -12.86 7.13
C GLU A 102 4.28 -13.29 6.00
N GLU A 103 4.47 -14.49 5.45
CA GLU A 103 3.63 -15.05 4.39
C GLU A 103 2.20 -15.34 4.87
N ASN A 104 2.05 -15.90 6.07
CA ASN A 104 0.75 -16.11 6.71
C ASN A 104 0.02 -14.77 6.94
N ILE A 105 0.73 -13.79 7.52
CA ILE A 105 0.19 -12.45 7.77
C ILE A 105 -0.18 -11.77 6.45
N LEU A 106 0.66 -11.92 5.42
CA LEU A 106 0.41 -11.37 4.11
C LEU A 106 -0.88 -11.94 3.53
N ARG A 107 -1.03 -13.26 3.47
CA ARG A 107 -2.23 -13.90 2.91
C ARG A 107 -3.51 -13.46 3.64
N TYR A 108 -3.43 -13.28 4.95
CA TYR A 108 -4.53 -12.73 5.75
C TYR A 108 -4.84 -11.27 5.38
N ALA A 109 -3.82 -10.42 5.34
CA ALA A 109 -3.99 -9.00 5.07
C ALA A 109 -4.47 -8.74 3.63
N VAL A 110 -4.01 -9.52 2.65
CA VAL A 110 -4.37 -9.30 1.25
C VAL A 110 -5.79 -9.75 0.93
N GLY A 111 -6.40 -10.64 1.73
CA GLY A 111 -7.82 -10.97 1.64
C GLY A 111 -8.74 -9.76 1.88
N PHE A 112 -8.29 -8.78 2.67
CA PHE A 112 -9.04 -7.54 2.89
C PHE A 112 -9.20 -6.69 1.62
N VAL A 113 -8.27 -6.80 0.66
CA VAL A 113 -8.28 -6.01 -0.59
C VAL A 113 -9.51 -6.32 -1.45
N PRO A 114 -9.72 -7.56 -1.94
CA PRO A 114 -10.91 -7.87 -2.73
C PRO A 114 -12.20 -7.73 -1.93
N PHE A 115 -12.19 -8.04 -0.63
CA PHE A 115 -13.35 -7.82 0.25
C PHE A 115 -13.79 -6.36 0.26
N SER A 116 -12.85 -5.44 0.49
CA SER A 116 -13.11 -4.01 0.54
C SER A 116 -13.60 -3.48 -0.80
N LEU A 117 -12.96 -3.90 -1.89
CA LEU A 117 -13.38 -3.50 -3.24
C LEU A 117 -14.77 -4.04 -3.60
N LYS A 118 -15.12 -5.28 -3.20
CA LYS A 118 -16.47 -5.83 -3.36
C LYS A 118 -17.49 -5.01 -2.57
N LYS A 119 -17.20 -4.68 -1.32
CA LYS A 119 -18.06 -3.82 -0.48
C LYS A 119 -18.26 -2.45 -1.15
N GLN A 120 -17.22 -1.84 -1.72
CA GLN A 120 -17.31 -0.58 -2.46
C GLN A 120 -18.17 -0.70 -3.73
N CYS A 121 -17.98 -1.75 -4.54
CA CYS A 121 -18.79 -1.99 -5.73
C CYS A 121 -20.26 -2.22 -5.38
N SER A 122 -20.55 -2.88 -4.25
CA SER A 122 -21.92 -3.18 -3.81
C SER A 122 -22.71 -1.94 -3.35
N LYS A 123 -22.04 -0.92 -2.80
CA LYS A 123 -22.66 0.31 -2.26
C LYS A 123 -23.17 1.26 -3.36
N ARG A 124 -22.67 1.13 -4.60
CA ARG A 124 -23.07 2.04 -5.68
C ARG A 124 -24.49 1.71 -6.14
N LYS A 125 -25.40 2.70 -6.01
CA LYS A 125 -26.86 2.57 -6.22
C LYS A 125 -27.22 2.10 -7.64
N THR A 126 -26.42 2.44 -8.63
CA THR A 126 -26.59 2.01 -10.02
C THR A 126 -25.71 0.80 -10.31
N ARG A 127 -26.30 -0.40 -10.28
CA ARG A 127 -25.64 -1.66 -10.67
C ARG A 127 -25.51 -1.77 -12.19
N THR A 128 -24.64 -0.94 -12.78
CA THR A 128 -24.24 -1.11 -14.18
C THR A 128 -23.61 -2.50 -14.39
N ASP A 129 -23.68 -3.02 -15.61
CA ASP A 129 -23.08 -4.31 -15.93
C ASP A 129 -21.57 -4.32 -15.65
N GLU A 130 -20.90 -3.18 -15.81
CA GLU A 130 -19.49 -3.00 -15.47
C GLU A 130 -19.20 -3.31 -13.99
N PHE A 131 -19.99 -2.78 -13.04
CA PHE A 131 -19.80 -3.07 -11.62
C PHE A 131 -20.07 -4.55 -11.30
N ARG A 132 -21.06 -5.16 -11.97
CA ARG A 132 -21.32 -6.60 -11.83
C ARG A 132 -20.14 -7.44 -12.33
N GLN A 133 -19.53 -7.07 -13.45
CA GLN A 133 -18.33 -7.74 -13.97
C GLN A 133 -17.12 -7.55 -13.03
N LYS A 134 -16.92 -6.36 -12.48
CA LYS A 134 -15.87 -6.11 -11.46
C LYS A 134 -16.08 -6.98 -10.22
N MET A 135 -17.31 -7.09 -9.72
CA MET A 135 -17.62 -7.97 -8.57
C MET A 135 -17.39 -9.45 -8.88
N LYS A 136 -17.73 -9.92 -10.09
CA LYS A 136 -17.43 -11.29 -10.54
C LYS A 136 -15.92 -11.53 -10.56
N CYS A 137 -15.16 -10.63 -11.16
CA CYS A 137 -13.71 -10.69 -11.20
C CYS A 137 -13.07 -10.70 -9.80
N LEU A 138 -13.52 -9.83 -8.90
CA LEU A 138 -13.05 -9.83 -7.50
C LEU A 138 -13.43 -11.10 -6.75
N SER A 139 -14.58 -11.71 -7.07
CA SER A 139 -15.00 -12.97 -6.44
C SER A 139 -14.21 -14.16 -6.95
N ALA A 140 -13.73 -14.13 -8.20
CA ALA A 140 -12.85 -15.16 -8.76
C ALA A 140 -11.50 -15.25 -8.04
N LEU A 141 -11.09 -14.23 -7.29
CA LEU A 141 -9.90 -14.29 -6.43
C LEU A 141 -10.12 -15.13 -5.16
N GLY A 142 -11.37 -15.44 -4.83
CA GLY A 142 -11.72 -16.26 -3.67
C GLY A 142 -11.38 -17.73 -3.86
N VAL A 143 -11.25 -18.46 -2.75
CA VAL A 143 -11.25 -19.93 -2.75
C VAL A 143 -12.63 -20.40 -3.20
N ASP A 144 -12.64 -21.39 -4.09
CA ASP A 144 -13.83 -22.18 -4.40
C ASP A 144 -13.75 -23.48 -3.58
N ASP A 145 -14.69 -23.62 -2.64
CA ASP A 145 -14.72 -24.71 -1.65
C ASP A 145 -14.79 -26.11 -2.30
N GLU A 146 -15.22 -26.20 -3.57
CA GLU A 146 -15.31 -27.46 -4.31
C GLU A 146 -14.00 -27.82 -5.05
N LEU A 147 -13.21 -26.82 -5.45
CA LEU A 147 -12.07 -26.99 -6.37
C LEU A 147 -10.69 -27.02 -5.68
N GLU A 148 -10.51 -26.37 -4.52
CA GLU A 148 -9.18 -26.24 -3.86
C GLU A 148 -8.87 -27.32 -2.80
N LYS A 149 -9.40 -28.55 -2.94
CA LYS A 149 -9.07 -29.67 -2.03
C LYS A 149 -7.72 -30.35 -2.34
N SER A 150 -6.99 -29.89 -3.35
CA SER A 150 -5.68 -30.42 -3.68
C SER A 150 -4.61 -29.89 -2.73
N GLN A 151 -3.75 -30.79 -2.24
CA GLN A 151 -2.58 -30.41 -1.45
C GLN A 151 -1.63 -29.61 -2.32
N THR A 152 -1.46 -28.33 -2.02
CA THR A 152 -0.50 -27.44 -2.69
C THR A 152 0.63 -27.09 -1.74
N PHE A 153 1.76 -26.63 -2.29
CA PHE A 153 2.87 -26.13 -1.46
C PHE A 153 2.45 -24.96 -0.54
N LEU A 154 1.35 -24.28 -0.84
CA LEU A 154 0.83 -23.14 -0.08
C LEU A 154 -0.23 -23.52 0.96
N GLU A 155 -0.51 -24.82 1.13
CA GLU A 155 -1.50 -25.35 2.07
C GLU A 155 -1.26 -24.87 3.51
N TYR A 156 0.00 -24.65 3.92
CA TYR A 156 0.32 -24.13 5.26
C TYR A 156 -0.27 -22.74 5.52
N THR A 157 -0.26 -21.85 4.52
CA THR A 157 -0.85 -20.50 4.66
C THR A 157 -2.37 -20.55 4.67
N ARG A 158 -2.99 -21.42 3.86
CA ARG A 158 -4.44 -21.63 3.83
C ARG A 158 -4.93 -22.18 5.17
N SER A 159 -4.30 -23.26 5.63
CA SER A 159 -4.57 -23.88 6.94
C SER A 159 -4.43 -22.91 8.11
N TRP A 160 -3.47 -21.98 8.01
CA TRP A 160 -3.29 -20.95 9.03
C TRP A 160 -4.45 -19.94 9.03
N ILE A 161 -4.89 -19.48 7.85
CA ILE A 161 -6.02 -18.56 7.71
C ILE A 161 -7.33 -19.19 8.18
N GLU A 162 -7.60 -20.44 7.81
CA GLU A 162 -8.80 -21.16 8.24
C GLU A 162 -8.92 -21.18 9.76
N LYS A 163 -7.80 -21.39 10.48
CA LYS A 163 -7.77 -21.33 11.95
C LYS A 163 -8.04 -19.93 12.52
N GLN A 164 -7.76 -18.87 11.76
CA GLN A 164 -8.06 -17.50 12.15
C GLN A 164 -9.47 -17.06 11.72
N ASN A 165 -10.11 -17.80 10.82
CA ASN A 165 -11.39 -17.41 10.24
C ASN A 165 -12.53 -17.62 11.23
N ARG A 166 -13.31 -16.56 11.46
CA ARG A 166 -14.51 -16.54 12.32
C ARG A 166 -15.79 -16.24 11.54
N GLY A 167 -15.79 -16.51 10.23
CA GLY A 167 -16.96 -16.32 9.36
C GLY A 167 -17.00 -14.99 8.60
N GLY A 168 -15.90 -14.23 8.57
CA GLY A 168 -15.85 -12.92 7.89
C GLY A 168 -14.60 -12.67 7.06
N LEU A 169 -13.64 -13.61 7.02
CA LEU A 169 -12.43 -13.45 6.21
C LEU A 169 -12.69 -13.86 4.77
N PHE A 170 -12.28 -13.01 3.83
CA PHE A 170 -12.21 -13.38 2.43
C PHE A 170 -10.95 -14.21 2.19
N GLN A 171 -11.13 -15.50 1.96
CA GLN A 171 -10.03 -16.42 1.69
C GLN A 171 -9.63 -16.32 0.22
N LEU A 172 -8.38 -15.97 -0.05
CA LEU A 172 -7.83 -15.92 -1.41
C LEU A 172 -7.44 -17.32 -1.88
N ASN A 173 -7.68 -17.60 -3.16
CA ASN A 173 -7.06 -18.74 -3.83
C ASN A 173 -5.53 -18.56 -3.97
N ASP A 174 -4.83 -19.66 -4.28
CA ASP A 174 -3.36 -19.66 -4.31
C ASP A 174 -2.80 -18.71 -5.39
N ALA A 175 -3.48 -18.60 -6.54
CA ALA A 175 -3.07 -17.71 -7.63
C ALA A 175 -3.16 -16.23 -7.24
N GLY A 176 -4.27 -15.84 -6.62
CA GLY A 176 -4.48 -14.49 -6.11
C GLY A 176 -3.47 -14.15 -5.01
N TYR A 177 -3.20 -15.08 -4.11
CA TYR A 177 -2.15 -14.90 -3.10
C TYR A 177 -0.76 -14.68 -3.72
N LEU A 178 -0.35 -15.52 -4.67
CA LEU A 178 0.95 -15.40 -5.33
C LEU A 178 1.10 -14.08 -6.09
N PHE A 179 0.01 -13.59 -6.71
CA PHE A 179 -0.02 -12.24 -7.28
C PHE A 179 0.28 -11.19 -6.22
N PHE A 180 -0.45 -11.17 -5.10
CA PHE A 180 -0.20 -10.18 -4.04
C PHE A 180 1.18 -10.32 -3.38
N ARG A 181 1.74 -11.54 -3.31
CA ARG A 181 3.13 -11.77 -2.89
C ARG A 181 4.13 -11.09 -3.82
N ALA A 182 3.89 -11.14 -5.13
CA ALA A 182 4.70 -10.36 -6.09
C ALA A 182 4.52 -8.85 -5.89
N VAL A 183 3.29 -8.36 -5.71
CA VAL A 183 3.04 -6.94 -5.41
C VAL A 183 3.75 -6.48 -4.14
N GLU A 184 3.73 -7.28 -3.07
CA GLU A 184 4.44 -6.95 -1.83
C GLU A 184 5.95 -6.85 -2.02
N ARG A 185 6.57 -7.69 -2.86
CA ARG A 185 8.00 -7.58 -3.20
C ARG A 185 8.31 -6.21 -3.82
N HIS A 186 7.49 -5.77 -4.78
CA HIS A 186 7.64 -4.45 -5.40
C HIS A 186 7.39 -3.31 -4.40
N CYS A 187 6.35 -3.43 -3.56
CA CYS A 187 6.10 -2.46 -2.47
C CYS A 187 7.31 -2.33 -1.54
N ARG A 188 7.91 -3.44 -1.08
CA ARG A 188 9.09 -3.43 -0.20
C ARG A 188 10.27 -2.72 -0.87
N LYS A 189 10.55 -3.04 -2.15
CA LYS A 189 11.61 -2.39 -2.94
C LYS A 189 11.46 -0.87 -2.94
N PHE A 190 10.27 -0.35 -3.28
CA PHE A 190 10.06 1.10 -3.35
C PHE A 190 10.00 1.77 -1.98
N LEU A 191 9.25 1.21 -1.02
CA LEU A 191 9.10 1.82 0.31
C LEU A 191 10.43 1.91 1.07
N GLN A 192 11.31 0.91 0.94
CA GLN A 192 12.65 0.94 1.54
C GLN A 192 13.57 1.97 0.86
N GLN A 193 13.46 2.14 -0.47
CA GLN A 193 14.28 3.09 -1.23
C GLN A 193 13.83 4.55 -1.03
N THR A 194 12.52 4.79 -0.89
CA THR A 194 11.94 6.15 -0.76
C THR A 194 12.22 6.85 0.57
N CYS A 195 12.88 6.19 1.52
CA CYS A 195 13.47 6.90 2.67
C CYS A 195 14.56 7.90 2.25
N VAL A 196 15.05 7.81 1.01
CA VAL A 196 15.96 8.79 0.43
C VAL A 196 15.13 9.87 -0.26
N PRO A 197 15.21 11.15 0.17
CA PRO A 197 14.51 12.25 -0.48
C PRO A 197 15.15 12.52 -1.84
N ASN A 198 14.74 11.75 -2.86
CA ASN A 198 15.13 12.01 -4.24
C ASN A 198 14.08 12.89 -4.91
N ASN A 199 14.56 13.92 -5.60
CA ASN A 199 13.86 15.12 -6.03
C ASN A 199 12.82 14.93 -7.17
N GLY A 200 12.24 13.74 -7.33
CA GLY A 200 11.17 13.45 -8.29
C GLY A 200 9.91 12.99 -7.57
N SER A 201 8.87 13.81 -7.59
CA SER A 201 7.58 13.59 -6.92
C SER A 201 6.71 12.52 -7.60
N SER A 202 7.29 11.41 -8.04
CA SER A 202 6.51 10.32 -8.64
C SER A 202 5.71 9.59 -7.57
N ASP A 203 4.41 9.42 -7.81
CA ASP A 203 3.53 8.66 -6.92
C ASP A 203 4.03 7.20 -6.85
N ILE A 204 4.32 6.72 -5.64
CA ILE A 204 4.78 5.35 -5.38
C ILE A 204 3.79 4.33 -5.97
N ARG A 205 2.49 4.65 -5.98
CA ARG A 205 1.45 3.81 -6.58
C ARG A 205 1.70 3.58 -8.06
N GLU A 206 2.06 4.63 -8.80
CA GLU A 206 2.34 4.54 -10.23
C GLU A 206 3.63 3.78 -10.51
N LEU A 207 4.66 3.97 -9.67
CA LEU A 207 5.93 3.25 -9.77
C LEU A 207 5.73 1.74 -9.57
N VAL A 208 5.02 1.35 -8.50
CA VAL A 208 4.71 -0.07 -8.23
C VAL A 208 3.86 -0.64 -9.36
N LEU A 209 2.84 0.09 -9.82
CA LEU A 209 1.96 -0.37 -10.89
C LEU A 209 2.74 -0.56 -12.21
N LYS A 210 3.66 0.36 -12.53
CA LYS A 210 4.53 0.25 -13.70
C LYS A 210 5.46 -0.96 -13.61
N ASP A 211 6.07 -1.23 -12.46
CA ASP A 211 6.92 -2.41 -12.28
C ASP A 211 6.11 -3.70 -12.40
N ILE A 212 4.88 -3.74 -11.84
CA ILE A 212 3.98 -4.89 -11.99
C ILE A 212 3.59 -5.16 -13.45
N TYR A 213 3.38 -4.11 -14.25
CA TYR A 213 3.11 -4.29 -15.68
C TYR A 213 4.27 -4.89 -16.48
N ASN A 214 5.49 -4.82 -15.94
CA ASN A 214 6.67 -5.44 -16.54
C ASN A 214 7.01 -6.80 -15.91
N ASP A 215 6.30 -7.21 -14.86
CA ASP A 215 6.50 -8.49 -14.16
C ASP A 215 5.58 -9.56 -14.73
N ASN A 216 6.09 -10.32 -15.71
CA ASN A 216 5.35 -11.39 -16.37
C ASN A 216 4.86 -12.46 -15.38
N VAL A 217 5.59 -12.74 -14.30
CA VAL A 217 5.21 -13.76 -13.32
C VAL A 217 4.02 -13.27 -12.51
N ALA A 218 4.04 -12.02 -12.06
CA ALA A 218 2.89 -11.40 -11.38
C ALA A 218 1.65 -11.41 -12.29
N LEU A 219 1.80 -11.00 -13.56
CA LEU A 219 0.70 -10.98 -14.52
C LEU A 219 0.18 -12.38 -14.85
N GLN A 220 1.02 -13.40 -14.87
CA GLN A 220 0.60 -14.79 -15.07
C GLN A 220 -0.25 -15.29 -13.90
N HIS A 221 0.16 -15.03 -12.65
CA HIS A 221 -0.65 -15.35 -11.48
C HIS A 221 -1.99 -14.62 -11.49
N TRP A 222 -1.99 -13.34 -11.89
CA TRP A 222 -3.22 -12.56 -12.04
C TRP A 222 -4.16 -13.15 -13.11
N ALA A 223 -3.62 -13.47 -14.29
CA ALA A 223 -4.38 -14.06 -15.38
C ALA A 223 -4.99 -15.41 -14.98
N HIS A 224 -4.25 -16.21 -14.20
CA HIS A 224 -4.76 -17.47 -13.67
C HIS A 224 -5.86 -17.25 -12.63
N ALA A 225 -5.66 -16.32 -11.70
CA ALA A 225 -6.65 -16.01 -10.65
C ALA A 225 -7.94 -15.39 -11.20
N THR A 226 -7.88 -14.75 -12.37
CA THR A 226 -9.03 -14.09 -13.02
C THR A 226 -9.45 -14.76 -14.32
N ALA A 227 -9.15 -16.07 -14.45
CA ALA A 227 -9.52 -16.84 -15.64
C ALA A 227 -11.03 -16.73 -15.95
N GLY A 228 -11.35 -16.56 -17.23
CA GLY A 228 -12.73 -16.40 -17.70
C GLY A 228 -13.32 -14.99 -17.56
N GLN A 229 -12.59 -14.02 -17.01
CA GLN A 229 -13.04 -12.63 -16.94
C GLN A 229 -12.62 -11.83 -18.19
N PRO A 230 -13.42 -10.83 -18.63
CA PRO A 230 -13.04 -9.94 -19.73
C PRO A 230 -11.74 -9.19 -19.43
N SER A 231 -10.80 -9.16 -20.39
CA SER A 231 -9.47 -8.57 -20.20
C SER A 231 -9.51 -7.10 -19.75
N SER A 232 -10.45 -6.30 -20.26
CA SER A 232 -10.63 -4.90 -19.88
C SER A 232 -11.00 -4.75 -18.40
N VAL A 233 -11.95 -5.56 -17.92
CA VAL A 233 -12.39 -5.56 -16.52
C VAL A 233 -11.30 -6.10 -15.61
N SER A 234 -10.67 -7.22 -15.99
CA SER A 234 -9.57 -7.82 -15.24
C SER A 234 -8.43 -6.81 -15.03
N LEU A 235 -8.05 -6.07 -16.07
CA LEU A 235 -7.02 -5.03 -15.96
C LEU A 235 -7.41 -3.87 -15.04
N GLN A 236 -8.67 -3.42 -15.09
CA GLN A 236 -9.16 -2.37 -14.18
C GLN A 236 -9.15 -2.84 -12.73
N VAL A 237 -9.59 -4.08 -12.48
CA VAL A 237 -9.59 -4.67 -11.13
C VAL A 237 -8.17 -4.87 -10.61
N LEU A 238 -7.21 -5.26 -11.47
CA LEU A 238 -5.78 -5.32 -11.13
C LEU A 238 -5.31 -3.97 -10.61
N GLN A 239 -5.57 -2.89 -11.35
CA GLN A 239 -5.15 -1.55 -10.95
C GLN A 239 -5.77 -1.14 -9.61
N MET A 240 -7.05 -1.43 -9.40
CA MET A 240 -7.74 -1.15 -8.13
C MET A 240 -7.10 -1.92 -6.97
N CYS A 241 -6.79 -3.21 -7.16
CA CYS A 241 -6.16 -4.05 -6.15
C CYS A 241 -4.76 -3.55 -5.78
N VAL A 242 -3.91 -3.26 -6.78
CA VAL A 242 -2.55 -2.76 -6.56
C VAL A 242 -2.57 -1.39 -5.86
N LYS A 243 -3.40 -0.45 -6.34
CA LYS A 243 -3.52 0.88 -5.72
C LYS A 243 -3.97 0.81 -4.26
N LEU A 244 -4.98 -0.02 -3.97
CA LEU A 244 -5.46 -0.21 -2.60
C LEU A 244 -4.37 -0.85 -1.73
N TRP A 245 -3.70 -1.90 -2.20
CA TRP A 245 -2.63 -2.57 -1.46
C TRP A 245 -1.45 -1.64 -1.17
N VAL A 246 -0.95 -0.91 -2.17
CA VAL A 246 0.15 0.07 -1.99
C VAL A 246 -0.24 1.12 -0.95
N THR A 247 -1.50 1.55 -0.95
CA THR A 247 -1.98 2.55 0.03
C THR A 247 -1.99 1.98 1.45
N ILE A 248 -2.54 0.77 1.65
CA ILE A 248 -2.51 0.07 2.95
C ILE A 248 -1.07 -0.05 3.47
N ARG A 249 -0.15 -0.48 2.60
CA ARG A 249 1.27 -0.64 2.95
C ARG A 249 1.97 0.69 3.22
N GLY A 250 1.66 1.72 2.45
CA GLY A 250 2.15 3.08 2.66
C GLY A 250 1.78 3.63 4.04
N HIS A 251 0.51 3.48 4.45
CA HIS A 251 0.07 3.89 5.78
C HIS A 251 0.75 3.09 6.90
N ALA A 252 0.81 1.76 6.77
CA ALA A 252 1.48 0.90 7.76
C ALA A 252 2.97 1.26 7.90
N PHE A 253 3.63 1.54 6.78
CA PHE A 253 5.03 1.97 6.75
C PHE A 253 5.23 3.32 7.43
N ALA A 254 4.41 4.32 7.09
CA ALA A 254 4.46 5.65 7.70
C ALA A 254 4.21 5.59 9.22
N ALA A 255 3.22 4.81 9.67
CA ALA A 255 2.93 4.60 11.07
C ALA A 255 4.13 4.02 11.83
N ASN A 256 4.74 2.96 11.30
CA ASN A 256 5.93 2.33 11.87
C ASN A 256 7.12 3.33 11.91
N TRP A 257 7.31 4.11 10.85
CA TRP A 257 8.38 5.10 10.81
C TRP A 257 8.21 6.20 11.87
N VAL A 258 6.99 6.72 12.03
CA VAL A 258 6.65 7.70 13.08
C VAL A 258 6.87 7.11 14.47
N GLU A 259 6.52 5.84 14.69
CA GLU A 259 6.75 5.16 15.96
C GLU A 259 8.25 5.04 16.28
N LYS A 260 9.07 4.58 15.33
CA LYS A 260 10.53 4.53 15.48
C LYS A 260 11.13 5.91 15.75
N PHE A 261 10.60 6.94 15.09
CA PHE A 261 11.00 8.31 15.34
C PHE A 261 10.68 8.73 16.78
N LYS A 262 9.46 8.47 17.28
CA LYS A 262 9.08 8.75 18.68
C LYS A 262 9.97 8.01 19.68
N GLN A 263 10.25 6.73 19.44
CA GLN A 263 11.12 5.91 20.28
C GLN A 263 12.54 6.48 20.36
N SER A 264 13.12 6.95 19.24
CA SER A 264 14.45 7.56 19.24
C SER A 264 14.51 8.91 19.97
N GLN A 265 13.45 9.73 19.90
CA GLN A 265 13.35 10.98 20.66
C GLN A 265 13.23 10.75 22.17
N CYS A 266 12.51 9.69 22.58
CA CYS A 266 12.36 9.32 23.98
C CYS A 266 13.62 8.68 24.57
N ALA A 267 14.38 7.91 23.77
CA ALA A 267 15.63 7.27 24.20
C ALA A 267 16.71 8.27 24.64
N GLY A 268 16.67 9.52 24.15
CA GLY A 268 17.56 10.61 24.53
C GLY A 268 17.17 11.36 25.81
N LYS A 269 15.93 11.23 26.31
CA LYS A 269 15.49 11.86 27.57
C LYS A 269 15.90 11.03 28.79
N LYS A 270 17.07 10.39 28.75
CA LYS A 270 17.69 9.83 29.94
C LYS A 270 17.95 10.97 30.90
N LYS A 271 17.18 10.98 31.99
CA LYS A 271 17.43 11.74 33.22
C LYS A 271 18.86 11.55 33.77
N ALA A 272 19.62 10.60 33.21
CA ALA A 272 21.05 10.42 33.43
C ALA A 272 21.87 11.68 33.12
N LEU A 273 21.59 12.45 32.06
CA LEU A 273 22.43 13.65 31.81
C LEU A 273 22.28 14.70 32.92
N ARG A 274 21.08 14.84 33.52
CA ARG A 274 20.86 15.75 34.66
C ARG A 274 21.40 15.18 35.97
N LYS A 275 21.43 13.86 36.13
CA LYS A 275 22.00 13.20 37.31
C LYS A 275 23.53 13.22 37.24
N ASP A 276 24.10 12.93 36.09
CA ASP A 276 25.54 13.01 35.82
C ASP A 276 26.02 14.46 35.86
N LEU A 277 25.25 15.46 35.39
CA LEU A 277 25.60 16.88 35.62
C LEU A 277 25.49 17.27 37.09
N LYS A 278 24.53 16.72 37.85
CA LYS A 278 24.44 16.96 39.30
C LYS A 278 25.60 16.30 40.02
N ASP A 279 25.94 15.07 39.67
CA ASP A 279 27.06 14.33 40.25
C ASP A 279 28.40 14.97 39.83
N LEU A 280 28.54 15.55 38.62
CA LEU A 280 29.70 16.37 38.20
C LEU A 280 29.77 17.72 38.91
N LEU A 281 28.62 18.37 39.16
CA LEU A 281 28.54 19.63 39.91
C LEU A 281 28.77 19.41 41.42
N ASP A 282 28.36 18.25 41.94
CA ASP A 282 28.57 17.85 43.33
C ASP A 282 30.01 17.35 43.58
N LEU A 283 30.73 16.84 42.55
CA LEU A 283 32.11 16.35 42.72
C LEU A 283 33.24 17.37 42.53
N LYS A 284 33.01 18.57 41.99
CA LYS A 284 34.15 19.48 41.72
C LYS A 284 34.18 20.86 42.33
N ASP A 285 33.07 21.51 42.70
CA ASP A 285 33.23 22.96 42.97
C ASP A 285 32.18 23.63 43.86
N TYR A 286 31.40 22.90 44.65
CA TYR A 286 30.46 23.57 45.57
C TYR A 286 31.17 24.41 46.65
N ASN A 287 32.39 24.03 47.05
CA ASN A 287 33.20 24.81 48.01
C ASN A 287 34.07 25.90 47.35
N SER A 288 34.50 25.74 46.09
CA SER A 288 35.37 26.73 45.43
C SER A 288 34.57 27.83 44.70
N VAL A 289 33.36 27.55 44.21
CA VAL A 289 32.43 28.59 43.70
C VAL A 289 31.91 29.47 44.84
N LYS A 290 31.65 28.90 46.03
CA LYS A 290 31.25 29.68 47.22
C LYS A 290 32.35 30.63 47.69
N ALA A 291 33.61 30.21 47.60
CA ALA A 291 34.77 31.05 47.92
C ALA A 291 34.94 32.21 46.94
N TRP A 292 34.71 31.98 45.63
CA TRP A 292 34.74 33.04 44.61
C TRP A 292 33.62 34.07 44.77
N THR A 293 32.39 33.65 45.07
CA THR A 293 31.26 34.58 45.26
C THR A 293 31.39 35.45 46.51
N LYS A 294 32.08 34.97 47.56
CA LYS A 294 32.36 35.75 48.78
C LYS A 294 33.44 36.82 48.56
N HIS A 295 34.39 36.56 47.65
CA HIS A 295 35.45 37.51 47.32
C HIS A 295 34.97 38.63 46.38
N ALA A 296 34.03 38.32 45.47
CA ALA A 296 33.47 39.29 44.53
C ALA A 296 32.51 40.31 45.17
N THR A 297 31.82 39.95 46.26
CA THR A 297 30.90 40.86 46.97
C THR A 297 31.60 41.82 47.93
N SER A 298 32.86 41.54 48.29
CA SER A 298 33.72 42.44 49.08
C SER A 298 34.25 43.63 48.27
N PHE A 299 34.26 43.54 46.93
CA PHE A 299 34.83 44.57 46.05
C PHE A 299 33.85 45.68 45.65
N TYR A 300 32.57 45.54 46.02
CA TYR A 300 31.49 46.48 45.63
C TYR A 300 30.94 47.30 46.80
N ASN A 301 31.50 47.15 48.02
CA ASN A 301 31.03 47.84 49.24
C ASN A 301 32.13 48.70 49.91
N GLU A 302 33.19 49.04 49.19
CA GLU A 302 34.11 50.16 49.49
C GLU A 302 34.05 51.18 48.36
#